data_AF-A0A7U9R4M9-F1
#
_entry.id   AF-A0A7U9R4M9-F1
#
_cell.length_a   1.000
_cell.length_b   1.000
_cell.length_c   1.000
_cell.angle_alpha   90.00
_cell.angle_beta   90.00
_cell.angle_gamma   90.00
#
_symmetry.space_group_name_H-M   'P 1'
#
loop_
_entity.id
_entity.type
_entity.pdbx_description
1 polymer ?
#
loop_
_entity_poly.entity_id
_entity_poly.type
_entity_poly.pdbx_seq_one_letter_code
_entity_poly.pdbx_strand_id
1 'polypeptide(L)'
;MPKEYDIVEYGEKAPGFENHHGVMDKWLTENVDEYSSRAADSTSVRLTQDHHAQTKSIFQKWKIENFGFKGKVDWKNISPREIFNLSEQMFDAAGVPQNVRNDYYTELTSYLYKLLDKG
;
A
#
# COMPACT_ATOMS: atom_id res chain seq x y z
N MET A 1 -16.16 11.56 11.77
CA MET A 1 -16.59 10.15 11.58
C MET A 1 -15.67 9.53 10.54
N PRO A 2 -15.11 8.34 10.80
CA PRO A 2 -14.31 7.61 9.81
C PRO A 2 -15.09 7.41 8.51
N LYS A 3 -14.43 7.61 7.37
CA LYS A 3 -15.00 7.36 6.05
C LYS A 3 -14.08 6.47 5.24
N GLU A 4 -14.69 5.74 4.31
CA GLU A 4 -13.93 5.06 3.29
C GLU A 4 -13.16 6.06 2.42
N TYR A 5 -11.96 5.67 2.00
CA TYR A 5 -11.01 6.46 1.23
C TYR A 5 -10.36 7.64 1.96
N ASP A 6 -10.56 7.78 3.28
CA ASP A 6 -9.74 8.69 4.08
C ASP A 6 -8.26 8.30 3.96
N ILE A 7 -7.38 9.28 3.72
CA ILE A 7 -5.93 9.12 3.91
C ILE A 7 -5.64 9.27 5.40
N VAL A 8 -5.08 8.22 6.01
CA VAL A 8 -4.89 8.13 7.46
C VAL A 8 -3.56 7.49 7.80
N GLU A 9 -3.07 7.76 9.00
CA GLU A 9 -1.95 7.00 9.55
C GLU A 9 -2.38 5.55 9.76
N TYR A 10 -1.47 4.60 9.51
CA TYR A 10 -1.77 3.18 9.57
C TYR A 10 -2.33 2.75 10.95
N GLY A 11 -1.88 3.39 12.02
CA GLY A 11 -2.33 3.19 13.40
C GLY A 11 -3.75 3.66 13.71
N GLU A 12 -4.34 4.53 12.88
CA GLU A 12 -5.68 5.10 13.10
C GLU A 12 -6.80 4.11 12.76
N LYS A 13 -7.06 3.18 13.68
CA LYS A 13 -8.06 2.12 13.53
C LYS A 13 -9.49 2.68 13.61
N ALA A 14 -10.38 2.14 12.78
CA ALA A 14 -11.81 2.40 12.82
C ALA A 14 -12.61 1.10 12.67
N PRO A 15 -13.67 0.86 13.47
CA PRO A 15 -14.52 -0.33 13.33
C PRO A 15 -15.12 -0.44 11.92
N GLY A 16 -15.04 -1.62 11.31
CA GLY A 16 -15.54 -1.88 9.95
C GLY A 16 -14.58 -1.54 8.82
N PHE A 17 -13.38 -1.01 9.15
CA PHE A 17 -12.39 -0.59 8.16
C PHE A 17 -11.02 -1.26 8.38
N GLU A 18 -10.25 -1.36 7.31
CA GLU A 18 -8.84 -1.74 7.31
C GLU A 18 -8.01 -0.63 6.64
N ASN A 19 -6.86 -0.28 7.22
CA ASN A 19 -5.95 0.72 6.69
C ASN A 19 -4.98 0.05 5.70
N HIS A 20 -5.09 0.41 4.42
CA HIS A 20 -4.36 -0.22 3.33
C HIS A 20 -3.09 0.55 2.97
N HIS A 21 -1.93 -0.05 3.26
CA HIS A 21 -0.61 0.39 2.78
C HIS A 21 -0.13 -0.40 1.53
N GLY A 22 -0.92 -1.39 1.13
CA GLY A 22 -0.72 -2.21 -0.07
C GLY A 22 0.62 -2.94 -0.16
N VAL A 23 0.96 -3.28 -1.40
CA VAL A 23 2.24 -3.89 -1.76
C VAL A 23 3.41 -2.91 -1.66
N MET A 24 3.11 -1.61 -1.62
CA MET A 24 4.11 -0.55 -1.46
C MET A 24 4.82 -0.64 -0.11
N ASP A 25 4.10 -0.93 0.99
CA ASP A 25 4.70 -1.17 2.31
C ASP A 25 5.77 -2.27 2.27
N LYS A 26 5.44 -3.39 1.62
CA LYS A 26 6.36 -4.52 1.55
C LYS A 26 7.56 -4.23 0.66
N TRP A 27 7.35 -3.53 -0.46
CA TRP A 27 8.43 -3.14 -1.35
C TRP A 27 9.35 -2.11 -0.71
N LEU A 28 8.81 -1.06 -0.07
CA LEU A 28 9.61 -0.04 0.62
C LEU A 28 10.47 -0.65 1.74
N THR A 29 9.91 -1.57 2.53
CA THR A 29 10.65 -2.28 3.61
C THR A 29 11.89 -3.01 3.10
N GLU A 30 11.90 -3.46 1.84
CA GLU A 30 13.00 -4.23 1.26
C GLU A 30 13.97 -3.38 0.45
N ASN A 31 13.61 -2.13 0.15
CA ASN A 31 14.32 -1.25 -0.79
C ASN A 31 14.66 0.14 -0.23
N VAL A 32 14.18 0.51 0.96
CA VAL A 32 14.48 1.79 1.65
C VAL A 32 14.85 1.46 3.10
N ASP A 33 16.11 1.70 3.46
CA ASP A 33 16.70 1.23 4.72
C ASP A 33 16.01 1.85 5.96
N GLU A 34 15.56 3.10 5.84
CA GLU A 34 14.90 3.86 6.91
C GLU A 34 13.40 3.51 7.05
N TYR A 35 12.83 2.78 6.10
CA TYR A 35 11.40 2.45 6.09
C TYR A 35 11.09 1.21 6.94
N SER A 36 10.16 1.34 7.87
CA SER A 36 9.65 0.23 8.68
C SER A 36 8.24 -0.19 8.26
N SER A 37 8.07 -1.47 7.91
CA SER A 37 6.76 -2.06 7.59
C SER A 37 5.76 -1.79 8.72
N ARG A 38 4.58 -1.30 8.35
CA ARG A 38 3.45 -1.08 9.28
C ARG A 38 3.76 -0.13 10.44
N ALA A 39 4.71 0.79 10.29
CA ALA A 39 4.91 1.87 11.24
C ALA A 39 3.57 2.60 11.47
N ALA A 40 3.25 2.91 12.73
CA ALA A 40 1.92 3.40 13.08
C ALA A 40 1.59 4.75 12.42
N ASP A 41 2.62 5.56 12.17
CA ASP A 41 2.59 6.88 11.55
C ASP A 41 2.76 6.84 10.02
N SER A 42 2.85 5.65 9.40
CA SER A 42 2.95 5.55 7.94
C SER A 42 1.61 5.81 7.25
N THR A 43 1.65 6.36 6.04
CA THR A 43 0.48 6.69 5.24
C THR A 43 -0.29 5.44 4.77
N SER A 44 -1.61 5.50 4.84
CA SER A 44 -2.50 4.44 4.33
C SER A 44 -3.82 5.01 3.78
N VAL A 45 -4.53 4.23 2.97
CA VAL A 45 -5.90 4.52 2.55
C VAL A 45 -6.86 3.66 3.36
N ARG A 46 -7.86 4.27 4.02
CA ARG A 46 -8.88 3.52 4.73
C ARG A 46 -9.84 2.84 3.76
N LEU A 47 -9.97 1.52 3.84
CA LEU A 47 -10.90 0.74 3.02
C LEU A 47 -11.90 0.02 3.91
N THR A 48 -13.11 -0.22 3.40
CA THR A 48 -13.99 -1.24 3.96
C THR A 48 -13.32 -2.62 3.85
N GLN A 49 -13.76 -3.57 4.67
CA GLN A 49 -13.24 -4.94 4.63
C GLN A 49 -13.41 -5.58 3.25
N ASP A 50 -14.52 -5.30 2.56
CA ASP A 50 -14.81 -5.84 1.22
C ASP A 50 -13.86 -5.26 0.16
N HIS A 51 -13.66 -3.93 0.13
CA HIS A 51 -12.70 -3.32 -0.79
C HIS A 51 -11.26 -3.73 -0.46
N HIS A 52 -10.91 -3.88 0.81
CA HIS A 52 -9.60 -4.41 1.18
C HIS A 52 -9.40 -5.86 0.71
N ALA A 53 -10.44 -6.70 0.79
CA ALA A 53 -10.39 -8.07 0.24
C ALA A 53 -10.18 -8.08 -1.30
N GLN A 54 -10.74 -7.12 -2.02
CA GLN A 54 -10.54 -6.98 -3.46
C GLN A 54 -9.07 -6.67 -3.79
N THR A 55 -8.41 -5.79 -3.02
CA THR A 55 -6.95 -5.55 -3.18
C THR A 55 -6.13 -6.83 -2.99
N LYS A 56 -6.47 -7.65 -1.99
CA LYS A 56 -5.79 -8.94 -1.71
C LYS A 56 -5.93 -9.89 -2.90
N SER A 57 -7.09 -9.91 -3.55
CA SER A 57 -7.34 -10.76 -4.72
C SER A 57 -6.43 -10.40 -5.90
N ILE A 58 -6.28 -9.10 -6.19
CA ILE A 58 -5.35 -8.60 -7.22
C ILE A 58 -3.90 -9.01 -6.91
N PHE A 59 -3.45 -8.81 -5.67
CA PHE A 59 -2.11 -9.23 -5.26
C PHE A 59 -1.91 -10.74 -5.42
N GLN A 60 -2.87 -11.57 -5.01
CA GLN A 60 -2.76 -13.03 -5.15
C GLN A 60 -2.70 -13.45 -6.61
N LYS A 61 -3.52 -12.86 -7.48
CA LYS A 61 -3.48 -13.11 -8.93
C LYS A 61 -2.10 -12.78 -9.51
N TRP A 62 -1.62 -11.56 -9.28
CA TRP A 62 -0.29 -11.13 -9.74
C TRP A 62 0.82 -12.05 -9.23
N LYS A 63 0.77 -12.44 -7.96
CA LYS A 63 1.75 -13.34 -7.36
C LYS A 63 1.76 -14.71 -8.04
N ILE A 64 0.59 -15.29 -8.30
CA ILE A 64 0.47 -16.59 -8.97
C ILE A 64 1.00 -16.51 -10.40
N GLU A 65 0.66 -15.46 -11.14
CA GLU A 65 1.08 -15.26 -12.53
C GLU A 65 2.60 -15.10 -12.68
N ASN A 66 3.25 -14.42 -11.73
CA ASN A 66 4.68 -14.10 -11.84
C ASN A 66 5.61 -15.06 -11.09
N PHE A 67 5.13 -15.70 -10.01
CA PHE A 67 5.97 -16.54 -9.14
C PHE A 67 5.39 -17.95 -8.93
N GLY A 68 4.17 -18.22 -9.41
CA GLY A 68 3.46 -19.46 -9.18
C GLY A 68 2.79 -19.54 -7.80
N PHE A 69 1.95 -20.56 -7.61
CA PHE A 69 1.13 -20.72 -6.40
C PHE A 69 1.94 -20.79 -5.09
N LYS A 70 3.13 -21.44 -5.12
CA LYS A 70 4.07 -21.52 -3.99
C LYS A 70 5.25 -20.55 -4.10
N GLY A 71 5.19 -19.64 -5.07
CA GLY A 71 6.23 -18.66 -5.34
C GLY A 71 6.49 -17.71 -4.17
N LYS A 72 7.75 -17.31 -4.03
CA LYS A 72 8.14 -16.18 -3.19
C LYS A 72 8.46 -15.01 -4.11
N VAL A 73 7.95 -13.83 -3.74
CA VAL A 73 8.27 -12.59 -4.45
C VAL A 73 9.67 -12.16 -4.01
N ASP A 74 10.55 -11.93 -4.97
CA ASP A 74 11.85 -11.31 -4.74
C ASP A 74 11.71 -9.78 -4.83
N TRP A 75 11.30 -9.17 -3.72
CA TRP A 75 10.94 -7.75 -3.64
C TRP A 75 12.07 -6.80 -4.04
N LYS A 76 13.34 -7.21 -3.91
CA LYS A 76 14.50 -6.40 -4.31
C LYS A 76 14.70 -6.33 -5.82
N ASN A 77 14.14 -7.29 -6.55
CA ASN A 77 14.19 -7.35 -8.00
C ASN A 77 12.90 -6.83 -8.67
N ILE A 78 11.90 -6.40 -7.90
CA ILE A 78 10.72 -5.72 -8.42
C ILE A 78 11.05 -4.24 -8.62
N SER A 79 10.85 -3.74 -9.84
CA SER A 79 11.12 -2.33 -10.14
C SER A 79 10.11 -1.39 -9.46
N PRO A 80 10.49 -0.12 -9.19
CA PRO A 80 9.55 0.89 -8.69
C PRO A 80 8.30 1.06 -9.57
N ARG A 81 8.46 0.95 -10.89
CA ARG A 81 7.34 1.04 -11.85
C ARG A 81 6.38 -0.14 -11.70
N GLU A 82 6.90 -1.34 -11.53
CA GLU A 82 6.08 -2.56 -11.42
C GLU A 82 5.25 -2.56 -10.13
N ILE A 83 5.86 -2.22 -9.00
CA ILE A 83 5.14 -2.15 -7.73
C ILE A 83 4.11 -1.01 -7.72
N PHE A 84 4.41 0.12 -8.35
CA PHE A 84 3.47 1.21 -8.52
C PHE A 84 2.26 0.76 -9.36
N ASN A 85 2.50 0.11 -10.50
CA ASN A 85 1.44 -0.42 -11.36
C ASN A 85 0.58 -1.49 -10.64
N LEU A 86 1.17 -2.32 -9.78
CA LEU A 86 0.43 -3.27 -8.97
C LEU A 86 -0.43 -2.57 -7.90
N SER A 87 0.12 -1.52 -7.27
CA SER A 87 -0.62 -0.69 -6.32
C SER A 87 -1.82 -0.01 -7.00
N GLU A 88 -1.65 0.52 -8.21
CA GLU A 88 -2.74 1.10 -8.99
C GLU A 88 -3.84 0.08 -9.33
N GLN A 89 -3.49 -1.15 -9.72
CA GLN A 89 -4.47 -2.21 -9.97
C GLN A 89 -5.25 -2.59 -8.70
N MET A 90 -4.58 -2.59 -7.54
CA MET A 90 -5.21 -2.84 -6.25
C MET A 90 -6.18 -1.71 -5.89
N PHE A 91 -5.78 -0.46 -6.07
CA PHE A 91 -6.65 0.71 -5.86
C PHE A 91 -7.83 0.75 -6.83
N ASP A 92 -7.63 0.34 -8.08
CA ASP A 92 -8.71 0.21 -9.06
C ASP A 92 -9.74 -0.83 -8.66
N ALA A 93 -9.29 -2.01 -8.24
CA ALA A 93 -10.20 -3.05 -7.74
C ALA A 93 -10.96 -2.59 -6.49
N ALA A 94 -10.34 -1.81 -5.60
CA ALA A 94 -11.00 -1.27 -4.41
C ALA A 94 -11.86 -0.02 -4.67
N GLY A 95 -11.98 0.44 -5.92
CA GLY A 95 -12.76 1.62 -6.29
C GLY A 95 -12.20 2.94 -5.76
N VAL A 96 -10.91 2.99 -5.37
CA VAL A 96 -10.30 4.20 -4.82
C VAL A 96 -10.28 5.30 -5.89
N PRO A 97 -10.91 6.47 -5.65
CA PRO A 97 -10.93 7.57 -6.62
C PRO A 97 -9.54 8.10 -6.95
N GLN A 98 -9.33 8.56 -8.19
CA GLN A 98 -8.00 9.02 -8.64
C GLN A 98 -7.43 10.15 -7.78
N ASN A 99 -8.26 11.08 -7.29
CA ASN A 99 -7.79 12.16 -6.41
C ASN A 99 -7.25 11.59 -5.08
N VAL A 100 -7.90 10.57 -4.52
CA VAL A 100 -7.43 9.90 -3.28
C VAL A 100 -6.11 9.19 -3.52
N ARG A 101 -5.93 8.55 -4.68
CA ARG A 101 -4.64 7.92 -5.04
C ARG A 101 -3.52 8.96 -5.11
N ASN A 102 -3.79 10.11 -5.74
CA ASN A 102 -2.82 11.21 -5.82
C ASN A 102 -2.45 11.74 -4.44
N ASP A 103 -3.44 11.91 -3.56
CA ASP A 103 -3.23 12.36 -2.17
C ASP A 103 -2.41 11.32 -1.39
N TYR A 104 -2.74 10.03 -1.52
CA TYR A 104 -1.97 8.93 -0.92
C TYR A 104 -0.49 8.97 -1.31
N TYR A 105 -0.18 9.09 -2.61
CA TYR A 105 1.21 9.13 -3.05
C TYR A 105 1.93 10.41 -2.61
N THR A 106 1.21 11.54 -2.53
CA THR A 106 1.76 12.80 -2.02
C THR A 106 2.16 12.67 -0.55
N GLU A 107 1.26 12.11 0.27
CA GLU A 107 1.50 11.89 1.70
C GLU A 107 2.58 10.82 1.94
N LEU A 108 2.55 9.71 1.21
CA LEU A 108 3.59 8.68 1.30
C LEU A 108 4.96 9.22 0.93
N THR A 109 5.04 10.02 -0.14
CA THR A 109 6.30 10.67 -0.55
C THR A 109 6.79 11.63 0.53
N SER A 110 5.89 12.41 1.11
CA SER A 110 6.22 13.34 2.21
C SER A 110 6.69 12.60 3.47
N TYR A 111 6.08 11.45 3.79
CA TYR A 111 6.52 10.56 4.86
C TYR A 111 7.93 10.02 4.61
N LEU A 112 8.22 9.55 3.39
CA LEU A 112 9.54 9.06 3.01
C LEU A 112 10.61 10.14 3.12
N TYR A 113 10.36 11.36 2.63
CA TYR A 113 11.32 12.47 2.80
C TYR A 113 11.60 12.77 4.27
N LYS A 114 10.57 12.79 5.12
CA LYS A 114 10.74 13.01 6.57
C LYS A 114 11.57 11.90 7.24
N LEU A 115 11.52 10.66 6.74
CA LEU A 115 12.37 9.58 7.24
C LEU A 115 13.82 9.76 6.82
N LEU A 116 14.03 10.07 5.53
CA LEU A 116 15.37 10.26 4.95
C LEU A 116 16.08 11.50 5.50
N ASP A 117 15.35 12.57 5.81
CA ASP A 117 15.91 13.77 6.44
C ASP A 117 16.32 13.55 7.91
N LYS A 118 15.88 12.45 8.54
CA LYS A 118 16.19 12.09 9.93
C LYS A 118 17.32 11.04 10.05
N GLY A 119 17.71 10.40 8.96
CA GLY A 119 18.79 9.41 8.90
C GLY A 119 20.15 10.07 8.66
#